data_AF-A0A948KPF1-F1
#
_entry.id   AF-A0A948KPF1-F1
#
_cell.length_a   1.000
_cell.length_b   1.000
_cell.length_c   1.000
_cell.angle_alpha   90.00
_cell.angle_beta   90.00
_cell.angle_gamma   90.00
#
_symmetry.space_group_name_H-M   'P 1'
#
loop_
_entity.id
_entity.type
_entity.pdbx_description
1 polymer ?
#
loop_
_entity_poly.entity_id
_entity_poly.type
_entity_poly.pdbx_seq_one_letter_code
_entity_poly.pdbx_strand_id
1 'polypeptide(L)'
;MVKRSSDTRPQKNLDSKRENGTIPMFVLALLLIFMGAQTAPAAYGNIPKRFPVLAACTRYEYNIFKGTDFNKYKFPEVTTVSDVSRWTKQYHETVSEVVDEVFNGPPGPPVCTAPSYEGLLPLSASPKLGELASSLPSWNSLTWQVPPAGTDPEDFDADPDLMNTNAGKLSQLDVGTVLLEYLRMYECALVERSLFLIKDTYDQEKDRDKRMENLKTEVSGDVLESLLIFLKGRPLNWPMYLNFFVGDRQIILSELTQARRSLNRTLAFLAGFNRMRPIDIELKCLQQASLDVRNGLALAADASSCLPRIWNIKDVLRDYK
;
A
#
# COMPACT_ATOMS: atom_id res chain seq x y z
N MET A 1 -22.49 33.15 -27.48
CA MET A 1 -23.22 32.76 -28.70
C MET A 1 -22.28 31.99 -29.62
N VAL A 2 -22.32 30.66 -29.59
CA VAL A 2 -21.61 29.79 -30.56
C VAL A 2 -22.64 28.75 -31.01
N LYS A 3 -22.80 28.63 -32.33
CA LYS A 3 -23.91 28.00 -33.03
C LYS A 3 -23.35 26.93 -33.96
N ARG A 4 -24.06 25.79 -34.07
CA ARG A 4 -23.90 24.66 -35.03
C ARG A 4 -22.70 23.75 -34.75
N SER A 5 -22.75 22.44 -34.96
CA SER A 5 -23.44 21.73 -36.05
C SER A 5 -23.85 20.31 -35.62
N SER A 6 -25.13 20.00 -35.84
CA SER A 6 -25.74 18.67 -35.76
C SER A 6 -25.43 17.90 -37.04
N ASP A 7 -24.67 16.80 -36.94
CA ASP A 7 -24.37 15.89 -38.05
C ASP A 7 -25.19 14.61 -37.89
N THR A 8 -26.32 14.55 -38.59
CA THR A 8 -27.20 13.38 -38.73
C THR A 8 -26.68 12.48 -39.84
N ARG A 9 -26.21 11.26 -39.49
CA ARG A 9 -25.96 10.20 -40.47
C ARG A 9 -27.14 9.23 -40.58
N PRO A 10 -27.40 8.70 -41.80
CA PRO A 10 -28.54 7.84 -42.06
C PRO A 10 -28.32 6.40 -41.57
N GLN A 11 -29.32 5.86 -40.88
CA GLN A 11 -29.48 4.44 -40.60
C GLN A 11 -29.72 3.67 -41.90
N LYS A 12 -28.78 2.78 -42.24
CA LYS A 12 -29.03 1.72 -43.22
C LYS A 12 -29.61 0.51 -42.48
N ASN A 13 -30.87 0.22 -42.79
CA ASN A 13 -31.51 -1.05 -42.48
C ASN A 13 -30.80 -2.17 -43.24
N LEU A 14 -30.26 -3.13 -42.50
CA LEU A 14 -29.80 -4.41 -43.02
C LEU A 14 -30.61 -5.49 -42.31
N ASP A 15 -31.71 -5.87 -42.97
CA ASP A 15 -32.42 -7.12 -42.71
C ASP A 15 -31.50 -8.28 -43.05
N SER A 16 -30.87 -8.84 -42.01
CA SER A 16 -30.10 -10.08 -42.11
C SER A 16 -30.89 -11.23 -41.50
N LYS A 17 -31.29 -12.12 -42.41
CA LYS A 17 -31.91 -13.43 -42.26
C LYS A 17 -31.40 -14.18 -41.02
N ARG A 18 -32.33 -14.48 -40.12
CA ARG A 18 -32.14 -15.28 -38.90
C ARG A 18 -32.19 -16.76 -39.26
N GLU A 19 -31.05 -17.38 -39.53
CA GLU A 19 -30.90 -18.84 -39.60
C GLU A 19 -30.44 -19.40 -38.24
N ASN A 20 -31.08 -20.49 -37.85
CA ASN A 20 -30.92 -21.20 -36.58
C ASN A 20 -29.50 -21.75 -36.44
N GLY A 21 -28.70 -21.10 -35.60
CA GLY A 21 -27.38 -21.56 -35.17
C GLY A 21 -27.20 -21.39 -33.68
N THR A 22 -27.97 -22.13 -32.86
CA THR A 22 -27.90 -22.06 -31.38
C THR A 22 -26.87 -23.00 -30.76
N ILE A 23 -26.13 -23.79 -31.54
CA ILE A 23 -25.15 -24.76 -31.03
C ILE A 23 -23.70 -24.25 -30.92
N PRO A 24 -23.18 -23.25 -31.68
CA PRO A 24 -21.78 -22.84 -31.53
C PRO A 24 -21.51 -21.94 -30.30
N MET A 25 -22.53 -21.33 -29.68
CA MET A 25 -22.30 -20.34 -28.61
C MET A 25 -21.90 -20.99 -27.27
N PHE A 26 -22.40 -22.19 -26.95
CA PHE A 26 -22.01 -22.92 -25.73
C PHE A 26 -20.59 -23.49 -25.80
N VAL A 27 -20.15 -23.94 -26.99
CA VAL A 27 -18.79 -24.45 -27.20
C VAL A 27 -17.78 -23.30 -27.16
N LEU A 28 -18.13 -22.13 -27.70
CA LEU A 28 -17.28 -20.92 -27.63
C LEU A 28 -17.15 -20.40 -26.19
N ALA A 29 -18.22 -20.44 -25.39
CA ALA A 29 -18.18 -20.04 -23.98
C ALA A 29 -17.31 -20.99 -23.12
N LEU A 30 -17.36 -22.30 -23.37
CA LEU A 30 -16.49 -23.28 -22.69
C LEU A 30 -15.02 -23.13 -23.11
N LEU A 31 -14.73 -22.81 -24.38
CA LEU A 31 -13.36 -22.54 -24.84
C LEU A 31 -12.79 -21.24 -24.26
N LEU A 32 -13.60 -20.20 -24.05
CA LEU A 32 -13.16 -18.98 -23.39
C LEU A 32 -12.91 -19.17 -21.88
N ILE A 33 -13.59 -20.11 -21.23
CA ILE A 33 -13.30 -20.50 -19.84
C ILE A 33 -11.95 -21.26 -19.76
N PHE A 34 -11.62 -22.10 -20.74
CA PHE A 34 -10.33 -22.79 -20.80
C PHE A 34 -9.15 -21.91 -21.23
N MET A 35 -9.37 -20.90 -22.08
CA MET A 35 -8.31 -19.93 -22.46
C MET A 35 -8.13 -18.79 -21.44
N GLY A 36 -8.97 -18.73 -20.39
CA GLY A 36 -8.84 -17.79 -19.27
C GLY A 36 -7.81 -18.21 -18.20
N ALA A 37 -7.15 -19.36 -18.35
CA ALA A 37 -5.94 -19.69 -17.62
C ALA A 37 -4.78 -18.87 -18.17
N GLN A 38 -4.80 -17.56 -17.90
CA GLN A 38 -3.60 -16.75 -18.06
C GLN A 38 -2.57 -17.32 -17.09
N THR A 39 -1.58 -18.02 -17.63
CA THR A 39 -0.29 -18.12 -16.98
C THR A 39 0.18 -16.67 -16.85
N ALA A 40 -0.01 -16.10 -15.66
CA ALA A 40 0.65 -14.86 -15.31
C ALA A 40 2.13 -15.08 -15.66
N PRO A 41 2.74 -14.24 -16.51
CA PRO A 41 4.16 -14.37 -16.72
C PRO A 41 4.81 -14.21 -15.36
N ALA A 42 5.36 -15.29 -14.82
CA ALA A 42 6.42 -15.24 -13.83
C ALA A 42 7.62 -14.58 -14.52
N ALA A 43 7.51 -13.30 -14.82
CA ALA A 43 8.64 -12.46 -15.05
C ALA A 43 9.35 -12.43 -13.70
N TYR A 44 10.52 -13.04 -13.58
CA TYR A 44 11.69 -12.44 -12.94
C TYR A 44 12.87 -13.41 -13.02
N GLY A 45 13.86 -13.04 -13.82
CA GLY A 45 15.14 -13.74 -13.89
C GLY A 45 15.93 -13.56 -12.58
N ASN A 46 16.61 -14.64 -12.19
CA ASN A 46 17.59 -14.74 -11.11
C ASN A 46 18.72 -13.72 -11.24
N ILE A 47 18.52 -12.48 -10.79
CA ILE A 47 19.61 -11.53 -10.55
C ILE A 47 19.77 -11.38 -9.03
N PRO A 48 20.85 -11.91 -8.43
CA PRO A 48 20.99 -12.13 -6.98
C PRO A 48 21.20 -10.86 -6.12
N LYS A 49 20.89 -9.67 -6.64
CA LYS A 49 21.15 -8.39 -5.95
C LYS A 49 20.10 -7.30 -6.17
N ARG A 50 18.94 -7.61 -6.76
CA ARG A 50 17.84 -6.63 -6.84
C ARG A 50 16.82 -6.95 -5.78
N PHE A 51 16.41 -5.92 -5.04
CA PHE A 51 15.22 -5.94 -4.19
C PHE A 51 14.09 -6.63 -4.98
N PRO A 52 13.44 -7.68 -4.43
CA PRO A 52 12.29 -8.30 -5.05
C PRO A 52 11.10 -7.35 -4.94
N VAL A 53 11.12 -6.24 -5.67
CA VAL A 53 9.97 -5.34 -5.70
C VAL A 53 8.74 -6.07 -6.27
N LEU A 54 8.94 -7.25 -6.88
CA LEU A 54 7.90 -8.07 -7.50
C LEU A 54 8.23 -9.58 -7.37
N ALA A 55 8.48 -10.08 -6.16
CA ALA A 55 8.38 -11.53 -5.94
C ALA A 55 6.93 -11.99 -6.17
N ALA A 56 6.78 -13.24 -6.59
CA ALA A 56 5.49 -13.77 -7.00
C ALA A 56 4.53 -13.95 -5.81
N CYS A 57 3.25 -13.71 -6.08
CA CYS A 57 2.22 -13.39 -5.09
C CYS A 57 1.52 -14.60 -4.47
N THR A 58 2.02 -15.82 -4.68
CA THR A 58 1.31 -17.01 -4.22
C THR A 58 1.84 -17.45 -2.86
N ARG A 59 0.96 -17.77 -1.90
CA ARG A 59 1.33 -18.41 -0.62
C ARG A 59 2.08 -19.75 -0.79
N TYR A 60 2.13 -20.26 -2.02
CA TYR A 60 2.70 -21.54 -2.40
C TYR A 60 4.11 -21.43 -2.99
N GLU A 61 4.59 -20.23 -3.35
CA GLU A 61 5.91 -20.07 -3.96
C GLU A 61 7.05 -20.06 -2.94
N TYR A 62 6.82 -19.60 -1.70
CA TYR A 62 7.85 -19.57 -0.68
C TYR A 62 7.30 -19.92 0.71
N ASN A 63 8.06 -20.71 1.48
CA ASN A 63 7.73 -21.11 2.86
C ASN A 63 7.53 -19.91 3.80
N ILE A 64 8.16 -18.77 3.52
CA ILE A 64 7.97 -17.51 4.26
C ILE A 64 6.51 -17.03 4.19
N PHE A 65 5.84 -17.21 3.03
CA PHE A 65 4.45 -16.85 2.80
C PHE A 65 3.46 -17.87 3.38
N LYS A 66 3.93 -19.08 3.70
CA LYS A 66 3.12 -20.10 4.37
C LYS A 66 2.80 -19.72 5.82
N GLY A 67 3.70 -18.95 6.46
CA GLY A 67 3.54 -18.40 7.81
C GLY A 67 3.17 -16.92 7.86
N THR A 68 3.18 -16.21 6.73
CA THR A 68 2.59 -14.86 6.64
C THR A 68 1.09 -15.02 6.60
N ASP A 69 0.50 -15.15 7.77
CA ASP A 69 -0.94 -15.13 7.92
C ASP A 69 -1.44 -13.75 7.50
N PHE A 70 -2.10 -13.63 6.34
CA PHE A 70 -2.71 -12.37 5.94
C PHE A 70 -3.74 -11.88 6.98
N ASN A 71 -4.21 -12.75 7.88
CA ASN A 71 -5.01 -12.38 9.05
C ASN A 71 -4.23 -11.54 10.09
N LYS A 72 -2.88 -11.62 10.14
CA LYS A 72 -2.06 -10.77 11.04
C LYS A 72 -2.18 -9.28 10.72
N TYR A 73 -2.52 -8.92 9.48
CA TYR A 73 -2.79 -7.54 9.09
C TYR A 73 -4.13 -6.99 9.61
N LYS A 74 -4.79 -7.70 10.55
CA LYS A 74 -6.14 -7.42 11.05
C LYS A 74 -7.16 -7.26 9.91
N PHE A 75 -6.89 -7.84 8.75
CA PHE A 75 -7.92 -7.99 7.74
C PHE A 75 -8.92 -9.00 8.32
N PRO A 76 -10.19 -8.62 8.53
CA PRO A 76 -11.18 -9.59 8.99
C PRO A 76 -11.30 -10.70 7.95
N GLU A 77 -11.49 -11.93 8.42
CA GLU A 77 -11.76 -13.08 7.56
C GLU A 77 -12.85 -12.72 6.54
N VAL A 78 -12.50 -12.83 5.26
CA VAL A 78 -13.37 -12.47 4.14
C VAL A 78 -14.39 -13.58 3.98
N THR A 79 -15.57 -13.38 4.53
CA THR A 79 -16.70 -14.29 4.39
C THR A 79 -17.75 -13.78 3.40
N THR A 80 -17.63 -12.53 2.96
CA THR A 80 -18.64 -11.83 2.18
C THR A 80 -18.04 -10.82 1.19
N VAL A 81 -18.83 -10.44 0.17
CA VAL A 81 -18.51 -9.38 -0.81
C VAL A 81 -18.18 -8.03 -0.16
N SER A 82 -18.82 -7.72 0.98
CA SER A 82 -18.51 -6.49 1.73
C SER A 82 -17.08 -6.46 2.29
N ASP A 83 -16.41 -7.61 2.36
CA ASP A 83 -15.08 -7.69 2.96
C ASP A 83 -13.98 -7.23 1.99
N VAL A 84 -14.15 -7.41 0.67
CA VAL A 84 -13.21 -6.84 -0.33
C VAL A 84 -13.24 -5.31 -0.27
N SER A 85 -14.44 -4.72 -0.23
CA SER A 85 -14.59 -3.27 -0.06
C SER A 85 -13.98 -2.78 1.26
N ARG A 86 -14.06 -3.59 2.33
CA ARG A 86 -13.42 -3.28 3.62
C ARG A 86 -11.90 -3.34 3.52
N TRP A 87 -11.33 -4.32 2.83
CA TRP A 87 -9.88 -4.41 2.57
C TRP A 87 -9.39 -3.18 1.80
N THR A 88 -10.11 -2.81 0.73
CA THR A 88 -9.80 -1.61 -0.04
C THR A 88 -9.82 -0.36 0.84
N LYS A 89 -10.88 -0.20 1.63
CA LYS A 89 -10.99 0.93 2.55
C LYS A 89 -9.82 0.95 3.55
N GLN A 90 -9.53 -0.17 4.19
CA GLN A 90 -8.45 -0.29 5.18
C GLN A 90 -7.07 -0.01 4.57
N TYR A 91 -6.81 -0.50 3.36
CA TYR A 91 -5.57 -0.22 2.64
C TYR A 91 -5.39 1.29 2.41
N HIS A 92 -6.40 1.95 1.80
CA HIS A 92 -6.31 3.38 1.50
C HIS A 92 -6.29 4.24 2.78
N GLU A 93 -7.02 3.86 3.83
CA GLU A 93 -6.98 4.53 5.14
C GLU A 93 -5.59 4.41 5.76
N THR A 94 -4.99 3.22 5.79
CA THR A 94 -3.65 3.02 6.34
C THR A 94 -2.59 3.81 5.57
N VAL A 95 -2.65 3.80 4.23
CA VAL A 95 -1.75 4.60 3.39
C VAL A 95 -1.95 6.08 3.64
N SER A 96 -3.21 6.56 3.74
CA SER A 96 -3.49 7.96 4.04
C SER A 96 -2.95 8.36 5.41
N GLU A 97 -3.19 7.56 6.45
CA GLU A 97 -2.69 7.84 7.80
C GLU A 97 -1.16 7.96 7.83
N VAL A 98 -0.44 7.02 7.19
CA VAL A 98 1.02 7.07 7.09
C VAL A 98 1.50 8.30 6.33
N VAL A 99 0.83 8.63 5.22
CA VAL A 99 1.16 9.80 4.40
C VAL A 99 0.92 11.08 5.20
N ASP A 100 -0.24 11.21 5.84
CA ASP A 100 -0.62 12.35 6.66
C ASP A 100 0.31 12.52 7.85
N GLU A 101 0.75 11.42 8.48
CA GLU A 101 1.75 11.43 9.56
C GLU A 101 3.10 11.96 9.07
N VAL A 102 3.54 11.56 7.87
CA VAL A 102 4.80 12.02 7.27
C VAL A 102 4.74 13.49 6.86
N PHE A 103 3.59 13.97 6.39
CA PHE A 103 3.39 15.37 5.98
C PHE A 103 3.14 16.33 7.14
N ASN A 104 2.30 15.92 8.09
CA ASN A 104 1.86 16.77 9.20
C ASN A 104 2.68 16.55 10.48
N GLY A 105 3.60 15.60 10.48
CA GLY A 105 4.50 15.35 11.60
C GLY A 105 5.24 16.63 12.00
N PRO A 106 5.34 16.94 13.31
CA PRO A 106 5.94 18.19 13.77
C PRO A 106 7.37 18.27 13.23
N PRO A 107 7.75 19.35 12.53
CA PRO A 107 9.13 19.55 12.18
C PRO A 107 9.92 19.63 13.48
N GLY A 108 10.86 18.70 13.68
CA GLY A 108 11.82 18.80 14.78
C GLY A 108 12.52 20.17 14.73
N PRO A 109 12.97 20.70 15.88
CA PRO A 109 13.69 21.97 15.89
C PRO A 109 14.88 21.88 14.91
N PRO A 110 15.07 22.90 14.04
CA PRO A 110 16.15 22.87 13.07
C PRO A 110 17.49 22.86 13.80
N VAL A 111 18.25 21.77 13.64
CA VAL A 111 19.61 21.68 14.19
C VAL A 111 20.57 22.27 13.16
N CYS A 112 20.88 23.55 13.30
CA CYS A 112 21.69 24.34 12.36
C CYS A 112 23.20 24.07 12.43
N THR A 113 23.60 23.01 13.12
CA THR A 113 25.00 22.63 13.35
C THR A 113 25.35 21.29 12.69
N ALA A 114 24.40 20.66 11.99
CA ALA A 114 24.51 19.24 11.70
C ALA A 114 25.51 18.95 10.56
N PRO A 115 26.58 18.16 10.80
CA PRO A 115 27.41 17.62 9.72
C PRO A 115 26.69 16.55 8.88
N SER A 116 25.53 16.04 9.34
CA SER A 116 24.66 15.13 8.59
C SER A 116 23.18 15.41 8.85
N TYR A 117 22.34 15.18 7.83
CA TYR A 117 20.87 15.34 7.92
C TYR A 117 20.15 14.08 8.45
N GLU A 118 20.88 13.04 8.84
CA GLU A 118 20.29 11.75 9.26
C GLU A 118 19.39 11.89 10.50
N GLY A 119 19.73 12.81 11.41
CA GLY A 119 18.95 13.10 12.62
C GLY A 119 17.81 14.10 12.44
N LEU A 120 17.64 14.71 11.26
CA LEU A 120 16.60 15.72 11.00
C LEU A 120 15.24 15.12 10.60
N LEU A 121 15.22 13.82 10.34
CA LEU A 121 14.01 13.06 10.04
C LEU A 121 13.83 11.93 11.07
N PRO A 122 13.88 12.22 12.39
CA PRO A 122 13.84 11.17 13.40
C PRO A 122 12.46 10.52 13.37
N LEU A 123 12.48 9.22 13.14
CA LEU A 123 11.28 8.44 12.91
C LEU A 123 10.51 8.11 14.19
N SER A 124 11.05 8.51 15.35
CA SER A 124 10.31 8.53 16.62
C SER A 124 9.01 9.34 16.54
N ALA A 125 8.84 10.16 15.50
CA ALA A 125 7.63 10.93 15.24
C ALA A 125 6.55 10.18 14.45
N SER A 126 6.83 8.99 13.86
CA SER A 126 5.85 8.27 13.02
C SER A 126 5.52 6.87 13.54
N PRO A 127 4.75 6.75 14.65
CA PRO A 127 4.31 5.46 15.18
C PRO A 127 3.57 4.59 14.16
N LYS A 128 2.75 5.16 13.25
CA LYS A 128 1.98 4.35 12.29
C LYS A 128 2.87 3.73 11.23
N LEU A 129 3.84 4.49 10.71
CA LEU A 129 4.83 3.92 9.80
C LEU A 129 5.66 2.82 10.47
N GLY A 130 6.03 3.00 11.75
CA GLY A 130 6.75 1.99 12.52
C GLY A 130 5.94 0.71 12.74
N GLU A 131 4.66 0.85 13.12
CA GLU A 131 3.72 -0.28 13.25
C GLU A 131 3.59 -1.02 11.90
N LEU A 132 3.35 -0.28 10.81
CA LEU A 132 3.23 -0.85 9.47
C LEU A 132 4.51 -1.58 9.07
N ALA A 133 5.67 -0.95 9.22
CA ALA A 133 6.98 -1.53 8.90
C ALA A 133 7.31 -2.79 9.71
N SER A 134 6.83 -2.89 10.95
CA SER A 134 6.99 -4.09 11.78
C SER A 134 6.04 -5.23 11.38
N SER A 135 4.87 -4.89 10.82
CA SER A 135 3.91 -5.87 10.32
C SER A 135 4.30 -6.46 8.96
N LEU A 136 5.14 -5.77 8.20
CA LEU A 136 5.57 -6.20 6.88
C LEU A 136 6.72 -7.22 6.96
N PRO A 137 6.81 -8.13 5.98
CA PRO A 137 8.02 -8.94 5.79
C PRO A 137 9.24 -8.02 5.58
N SER A 138 10.45 -8.59 5.63
CA SER A 138 11.71 -7.85 5.54
C SER A 138 11.78 -6.94 4.31
N TRP A 139 11.44 -5.66 4.49
CA TRP A 139 11.46 -4.65 3.44
C TRP A 139 12.84 -3.98 3.30
N ASN A 140 13.63 -4.01 4.39
CA ASN A 140 14.96 -3.40 4.44
C ASN A 140 16.11 -4.39 4.15
N SER A 141 15.85 -5.70 4.22
CA SER A 141 16.90 -6.69 4.09
C SER A 141 16.56 -7.79 3.06
N LEU A 142 17.56 -8.19 2.29
CA LEU A 142 17.52 -9.33 1.37
C LEU A 142 17.62 -10.67 2.13
N THR A 143 17.30 -10.71 3.42
CA THR A 143 17.62 -11.84 4.32
C THR A 143 17.00 -13.16 3.89
N TRP A 144 15.94 -13.13 3.07
CA TRP A 144 15.34 -14.35 2.51
C TRP A 144 16.12 -14.94 1.31
N GLN A 145 17.08 -14.21 0.70
CA GLN A 145 17.84 -14.68 -0.47
C GLN A 145 19.24 -15.19 -0.16
N VAL A 146 19.81 -14.85 1.01
CA VAL A 146 21.20 -15.16 1.31
C VAL A 146 21.26 -15.90 2.63
N PRO A 147 21.24 -17.25 2.63
CA PRO A 147 21.68 -18.00 3.79
C PRO A 147 23.05 -17.45 4.22
N PRO A 148 23.28 -17.19 5.52
CA PRO A 148 24.57 -16.71 5.99
C PRO A 148 25.66 -17.64 5.46
N ALA A 149 26.77 -17.05 4.98
CA ALA A 149 27.81 -17.80 4.30
C ALA A 149 28.24 -19.01 5.13
N GLY A 150 28.03 -20.22 4.59
CA GLY A 150 28.33 -21.49 5.27
C GLY A 150 27.14 -22.22 5.89
N THR A 151 25.91 -21.75 5.71
CA THR A 151 24.69 -22.54 6.03
C THR A 151 24.18 -23.24 4.79
N ASP A 152 23.92 -24.55 4.92
CA ASP A 152 23.29 -25.32 3.86
C ASP A 152 21.85 -24.80 3.64
N PRO A 153 21.41 -24.58 2.38
CA PRO A 153 20.09 -24.02 2.09
C PRO A 153 18.92 -24.83 2.65
N GLU A 154 19.12 -26.12 2.89
CA GLU A 154 18.10 -27.04 3.41
C GLU A 154 17.94 -26.98 4.94
N ASP A 155 18.96 -26.51 5.67
CA ASP A 155 18.95 -26.38 7.13
C ASP A 155 18.64 -24.94 7.59
N PHE A 156 18.27 -24.05 6.66
CA PHE A 156 17.92 -22.67 6.99
C PHE A 156 16.49 -22.59 7.56
N ASP A 157 16.35 -22.97 8.83
CA ASP A 157 15.24 -22.54 9.66
C ASP A 157 15.43 -21.05 9.91
N ALA A 158 14.77 -20.24 9.08
CA ALA A 158 14.77 -18.78 9.23
C ALA A 158 14.25 -18.43 10.64
N ASP A 159 15.16 -18.03 11.53
CA ASP A 159 14.80 -17.58 12.86
C ASP A 159 13.80 -16.42 12.74
N PRO A 160 12.54 -16.60 13.18
CA PRO A 160 11.50 -15.59 13.02
C PRO A 160 11.84 -14.29 13.77
N ASP A 161 12.69 -14.35 14.79
CA ASP A 161 13.09 -13.16 15.56
C ASP A 161 14.09 -12.28 14.80
N LEU A 162 14.90 -12.86 13.91
CA LEU A 162 15.80 -12.11 13.02
C LEU A 162 15.04 -11.33 11.94
N MET A 163 13.82 -11.74 11.59
CA MET A 163 12.96 -11.03 10.64
C MET A 163 12.32 -9.76 11.20
N ASN A 164 12.34 -9.55 12.51
CA ASN A 164 11.61 -8.46 13.16
C ASN A 164 12.47 -7.23 13.53
N THR A 165 13.72 -7.17 13.05
CA THR A 165 14.61 -6.01 13.26
C THR A 165 14.27 -4.80 12.39
N ASN A 166 13.20 -4.89 11.60
CA ASN A 166 12.78 -3.88 10.62
C ASN A 166 12.48 -2.51 11.24
N ALA A 167 11.89 -2.46 12.44
CA ALA A 167 11.50 -1.19 13.07
C ALA A 167 12.67 -0.36 13.61
N GLY A 168 13.79 -1.01 13.97
CA GLY A 168 14.91 -0.36 14.67
C GLY A 168 15.78 0.55 13.79
N LYS A 169 15.64 0.48 12.46
CA LYS A 169 16.44 1.25 11.48
C LYS A 169 15.58 1.95 10.43
N LEU A 170 14.36 2.32 10.78
CA LEU A 170 13.45 2.95 9.84
C LEU A 170 13.82 4.44 9.72
N SER A 171 14.09 4.90 8.50
CA SER A 171 14.31 6.31 8.12
C SER A 171 13.13 6.86 7.33
N GLN A 172 12.93 8.18 7.31
CA GLN A 172 11.88 8.79 6.48
C GLN A 172 12.13 8.55 4.97
N LEU A 173 13.38 8.25 4.60
CA LEU A 173 13.73 7.83 3.24
C LEU A 173 13.14 6.44 2.91
N ASP A 174 12.87 5.63 3.93
CA ASP A 174 12.34 4.28 3.77
C ASP A 174 10.82 4.23 3.66
N VAL A 175 10.11 5.35 3.88
CA VAL A 175 8.65 5.47 3.72
C VAL A 175 8.22 4.88 2.38
N GLY A 176 8.93 5.22 1.30
CA GLY A 176 8.61 4.73 -0.03
C GLY A 176 8.74 3.22 -0.16
N THR A 177 9.80 2.64 0.40
CA THR A 177 10.05 1.19 0.40
C THR A 177 8.99 0.45 1.20
N VAL A 178 8.64 0.94 2.40
CA VAL A 178 7.60 0.38 3.26
C VAL A 178 6.24 0.40 2.57
N LEU A 179 5.85 1.53 1.98
CA LEU A 179 4.57 1.66 1.27
C LEU A 179 4.50 0.79 0.02
N LEU A 180 5.61 0.64 -0.72
CA LEU A 180 5.68 -0.25 -1.88
C LEU A 180 5.52 -1.72 -1.47
N GLU A 181 6.15 -2.12 -0.36
CA GLU A 181 6.02 -3.47 0.17
C GLU A 181 4.59 -3.73 0.68
N TYR A 182 3.96 -2.74 1.31
CA TYR A 182 2.55 -2.83 1.71
C TYR A 182 1.61 -2.96 0.50
N LEU A 183 1.82 -2.16 -0.56
CA LEU A 183 1.09 -2.34 -1.82
C LEU A 183 1.31 -3.73 -2.39
N ARG A 184 2.54 -4.24 -2.38
CA ARG A 184 2.83 -5.59 -2.87
C ARG A 184 2.01 -6.63 -2.12
N MET A 185 2.01 -6.59 -0.78
CA MET A 185 1.23 -7.50 0.05
C MET A 185 -0.27 -7.40 -0.23
N TYR A 186 -0.78 -6.18 -0.39
CA TYR A 186 -2.18 -5.92 -0.73
C TYR A 186 -2.57 -6.45 -2.13
N GLU A 187 -1.76 -6.18 -3.15
CA GLU A 187 -1.97 -6.71 -4.50
C GLU A 187 -1.94 -8.24 -4.51
N CYS A 188 -1.02 -8.85 -3.76
CA CYS A 188 -0.96 -10.31 -3.64
C CYS A 188 -2.21 -10.88 -2.96
N ALA A 189 -2.72 -10.25 -1.90
CA ALA A 189 -3.96 -10.67 -1.24
C ALA A 189 -5.18 -10.57 -2.20
N LEU A 190 -5.25 -9.51 -3.01
CA LEU A 190 -6.30 -9.36 -4.03
C LEU A 190 -6.20 -10.41 -5.14
N VAL A 191 -5.00 -10.70 -5.62
CA VAL A 191 -4.77 -11.73 -6.65
C VAL A 191 -5.11 -13.12 -6.09
N GLU A 192 -4.65 -13.46 -4.90
CA GLU A 192 -4.97 -14.72 -4.23
C GLU A 192 -6.48 -14.87 -4.09
N ARG A 193 -7.16 -13.85 -3.56
CA ARG A 193 -8.62 -13.84 -3.47
C ARG A 193 -9.26 -14.07 -4.83
N SER A 194 -8.80 -13.39 -5.88
CA SER A 194 -9.35 -13.55 -7.23
C SER A 194 -9.23 -14.98 -7.79
N LEU A 195 -8.16 -15.70 -7.44
CA LEU A 195 -7.92 -17.09 -7.84
C LEU A 195 -8.75 -18.07 -7.03
N PHE A 196 -8.89 -17.83 -5.72
CA PHE A 196 -9.61 -18.71 -4.80
C PHE A 196 -11.08 -18.36 -4.60
N LEU A 197 -11.59 -17.30 -5.23
CA LEU A 197 -13.01 -16.90 -5.18
C LEU A 197 -13.96 -18.09 -5.32
N ILE A 198 -13.73 -19.00 -6.27
CA ILE A 198 -14.60 -20.16 -6.50
C ILE A 198 -14.55 -21.15 -5.32
N LYS A 199 -13.35 -21.46 -4.84
CA LYS A 199 -13.13 -22.41 -3.75
C LYS A 199 -13.66 -21.86 -2.43
N ASP A 200 -13.34 -20.61 -2.11
CA ASP A 200 -13.79 -19.96 -0.88
C ASP A 200 -15.31 -19.81 -0.86
N THR A 201 -15.93 -19.45 -2.00
CA THR A 201 -17.40 -19.38 -2.10
C THR A 201 -18.02 -20.77 -1.88
N TYR A 202 -17.40 -21.82 -2.41
CA TYR A 202 -17.84 -23.19 -2.20
C TYR A 202 -17.72 -23.63 -0.73
N ASP A 203 -16.56 -23.38 -0.10
CA ASP A 203 -16.31 -23.74 1.29
C ASP A 203 -17.23 -22.96 2.25
N GLN A 204 -17.48 -21.67 1.97
CA GLN A 204 -18.42 -20.83 2.71
C GLN A 204 -19.86 -21.34 2.63
N GLU A 205 -20.32 -21.71 1.44
CA GLU A 205 -21.68 -22.27 1.26
C GLU A 205 -21.81 -23.62 1.96
N LYS A 206 -20.78 -24.47 1.88
CA LYS A 206 -20.75 -25.74 2.61
C LYS A 206 -20.87 -25.54 4.11
N ASP A 207 -20.19 -24.53 4.67
CA ASP A 207 -20.30 -24.21 6.09
C ASP A 207 -21.63 -23.54 6.46
N ARG A 208 -22.26 -22.81 5.53
CA ARG A 208 -23.63 -22.30 5.70
C ARG A 208 -24.65 -23.43 5.74
N ASP A 209 -24.51 -24.42 4.86
CA ASP A 209 -25.38 -25.59 4.82
C ASP A 209 -25.28 -26.37 6.14
N LYS A 210 -24.06 -26.61 6.65
CA LYS A 210 -23.87 -27.22 7.98
C LYS A 210 -24.56 -26.44 9.10
N ARG A 211 -24.46 -25.10 9.10
CA ARG A 211 -25.15 -24.25 10.10
C ARG A 211 -26.67 -24.37 10.01
N MET A 212 -27.21 -24.43 8.79
CA MET A 212 -28.64 -24.62 8.56
C MET A 212 -29.11 -26.02 8.97
N GLU A 213 -28.28 -27.05 8.77
CA GLU A 213 -28.56 -28.40 9.26
C GLU A 213 -28.60 -28.46 10.79
N ASN A 214 -27.65 -27.82 11.47
CA ASN A 214 -27.63 -27.72 12.93
C ASN A 214 -28.89 -27.00 13.46
N LEU A 215 -29.35 -25.94 12.77
CA LEU A 215 -30.59 -25.24 13.13
C LEU A 215 -31.84 -26.12 12.90
N LYS A 216 -31.85 -26.97 11.87
CA LYS A 216 -32.94 -27.92 11.64
C LYS A 216 -33.04 -28.99 12.73
N THR A 217 -31.91 -29.42 13.28
CA THR A 217 -31.92 -30.40 14.39
C THR A 217 -32.50 -29.85 15.68
N GLU A 218 -32.54 -28.52 15.85
CA GLU A 218 -33.07 -27.86 17.03
C GLU A 218 -34.58 -27.52 16.91
N VAL A 219 -35.10 -27.41 15.68
CA VAL A 219 -36.53 -27.15 15.38
C VAL A 219 -37.23 -28.46 15.05
N SER A 220 -37.25 -29.41 15.99
CA SER A 220 -37.99 -30.66 15.86
C SER A 220 -39.46 -30.45 16.23
N GLY A 221 -40.34 -30.42 15.22
CA GLY A 221 -41.78 -30.44 15.44
C GLY A 221 -42.57 -31.01 14.27
N ASP A 222 -42.15 -30.75 13.02
CA ASP A 222 -42.89 -31.24 11.86
C ASP A 222 -41.97 -31.68 10.71
N VAL A 223 -41.84 -32.99 10.56
CA VAL A 223 -40.95 -33.66 9.58
C VAL A 223 -41.40 -33.39 8.14
N LEU A 224 -42.69 -33.10 7.93
CA LEU A 224 -43.26 -32.88 6.61
C LEU A 224 -42.86 -31.52 6.02
N GLU A 225 -42.77 -30.47 6.84
CA GLU A 225 -42.31 -29.12 6.44
C GLU A 225 -40.84 -29.15 6.00
N SER A 226 -39.99 -29.86 6.74
CA SER A 226 -38.56 -29.99 6.43
C SER A 226 -38.30 -30.70 5.10
N LEU A 227 -39.11 -31.71 4.77
CA LEU A 227 -39.01 -32.49 3.55
C LEU A 227 -39.57 -31.71 2.34
N LEU A 228 -40.59 -30.86 2.55
CA LEU A 228 -41.11 -29.94 1.53
C LEU A 228 -40.14 -28.79 1.22
N ILE A 229 -39.38 -28.30 2.20
CA ILE A 229 -38.30 -27.32 2.02
C ILE A 229 -37.11 -27.92 1.25
N PHE A 230 -36.82 -29.21 1.48
CA PHE A 230 -35.75 -29.95 0.78
C PHE A 230 -36.14 -30.35 -0.65
N LEU A 231 -37.39 -30.77 -0.89
CA LEU A 231 -37.90 -31.13 -2.24
C LEU A 231 -38.26 -29.91 -3.10
N LYS A 232 -38.66 -28.77 -2.49
CA LYS A 232 -38.59 -27.46 -3.15
C LYS A 232 -37.17 -26.91 -3.19
N GLY A 233 -36.18 -27.78 -2.98
CA GLY A 233 -34.75 -27.55 -3.04
C GLY A 233 -34.48 -26.45 -4.03
N ARG A 234 -34.17 -25.28 -3.45
CA ARG A 234 -33.97 -24.05 -4.21
C ARG A 234 -33.03 -24.46 -5.34
N PRO A 235 -33.42 -24.31 -6.62
CA PRO A 235 -32.45 -24.47 -7.68
C PRO A 235 -31.27 -23.62 -7.24
N LEU A 236 -30.11 -24.27 -7.08
CA LEU A 236 -28.85 -23.62 -6.72
C LEU A 236 -28.87 -22.34 -7.55
N ASN A 237 -29.07 -21.19 -6.89
CA ASN A 237 -29.49 -19.97 -7.59
C ASN A 237 -28.24 -19.41 -8.26
N TRP A 238 -27.75 -20.15 -9.24
CA TRP A 238 -26.56 -19.95 -10.03
C TRP A 238 -26.46 -18.52 -10.55
N PRO A 239 -27.55 -17.87 -11.01
CA PRO A 239 -27.45 -16.46 -11.39
C PRO A 239 -27.10 -15.53 -10.22
N MET A 240 -27.50 -15.83 -8.97
CA MET A 240 -27.08 -15.04 -7.81
C MET A 240 -25.58 -15.19 -7.53
N TYR A 241 -25.04 -16.42 -7.56
CA TYR A 241 -23.61 -16.67 -7.35
C TYR A 241 -22.74 -16.06 -8.45
N LEU A 242 -23.17 -16.18 -9.71
CA LEU A 242 -22.48 -15.54 -10.83
C LEU A 242 -22.44 -14.02 -10.68
N ASN A 243 -23.54 -13.39 -10.24
CA ASN A 243 -23.57 -11.94 -10.04
C ASN A 243 -22.59 -11.50 -8.95
N PHE A 244 -22.46 -12.24 -7.85
CA PHE A 244 -21.46 -11.94 -6.82
C PHE A 244 -20.02 -12.15 -7.31
N PHE A 245 -19.75 -13.28 -7.97
CA PHE A 245 -18.43 -13.56 -8.51
C PHE A 245 -17.98 -12.51 -9.54
N VAL A 246 -18.87 -12.14 -10.46
CA VAL A 246 -18.60 -11.12 -11.47
C VAL A 246 -18.41 -9.74 -10.82
N GLY A 247 -19.22 -9.41 -9.82
CA GLY A 247 -19.10 -8.16 -9.07
C GLY A 247 -17.76 -8.03 -8.34
N ASP A 248 -17.39 -9.03 -7.53
CA ASP A 248 -16.13 -9.04 -6.78
C ASP A 248 -14.92 -8.99 -7.70
N ARG A 249 -14.95 -9.78 -8.79
CA ARG A 249 -13.87 -9.79 -9.76
C ARG A 249 -13.70 -8.42 -10.42
N GLN A 250 -14.79 -7.74 -10.77
CA GLN A 250 -14.71 -6.40 -11.35
C GLN A 250 -14.11 -5.39 -10.36
N ILE A 251 -14.53 -5.44 -9.10
CA ILE A 251 -13.98 -4.58 -8.03
C ILE A 251 -12.48 -4.84 -7.88
N ILE A 252 -12.07 -6.11 -7.72
CA ILE A 252 -10.65 -6.50 -7.56
C ILE A 252 -9.81 -6.03 -8.75
N LEU A 253 -10.28 -6.27 -9.98
CA LEU A 253 -9.55 -5.84 -11.17
C LEU A 253 -9.43 -4.32 -11.28
N SER A 254 -10.51 -3.60 -10.97
CA SER A 254 -10.47 -2.13 -10.95
C SER A 254 -9.49 -1.61 -9.90
N GLU A 255 -9.48 -2.22 -8.73
CA GLU A 255 -8.64 -1.84 -7.61
C GLU A 255 -7.16 -2.13 -7.87
N LEU A 256 -6.82 -3.29 -8.45
CA LEU A 256 -5.45 -3.61 -8.87
C LEU A 256 -4.89 -2.58 -9.86
N THR A 257 -5.72 -2.05 -10.75
CA THR A 257 -5.27 -0.99 -11.68
C THR A 257 -5.16 0.38 -11.02
N GLN A 258 -5.99 0.65 -10.02
CA GLN A 258 -6.08 1.96 -9.38
C GLN A 258 -5.03 2.13 -8.26
N ALA A 259 -4.87 1.15 -7.38
CA ALA A 259 -4.02 1.21 -6.19
C ALA A 259 -2.55 1.49 -6.53
N ARG A 260 -2.00 0.82 -7.55
CA ARG A 260 -0.63 1.07 -8.00
C ARG A 260 -0.43 2.48 -8.54
N ARG A 261 -1.42 2.98 -9.28
CA ARG A 261 -1.36 4.30 -9.90
C ARG A 261 -1.48 5.41 -8.86
N SER A 262 -2.38 5.25 -7.88
CA SER A 262 -2.51 6.21 -6.78
C SER A 262 -1.24 6.22 -5.94
N LEU A 263 -0.71 5.06 -5.55
CA LEU A 263 0.50 5.01 -4.74
C LEU A 263 1.71 5.62 -5.47
N ASN A 264 1.92 5.31 -6.75
CA ASN A 264 3.03 5.90 -7.51
C ASN A 264 2.97 7.44 -7.57
N ARG A 265 1.77 8.02 -7.65
CA ARG A 265 1.59 9.48 -7.58
C ARG A 265 1.95 10.02 -6.19
N THR A 266 1.48 9.35 -5.14
CA THR A 266 1.79 9.71 -3.76
C THR A 266 3.29 9.62 -3.48
N LEU A 267 3.96 8.56 -3.95
CA LEU A 267 5.40 8.39 -3.82
C LEU A 267 6.19 9.44 -4.58
N ALA A 268 5.77 9.80 -5.79
CA ALA A 268 6.39 10.89 -6.54
C ALA A 268 6.27 12.23 -5.78
N PHE A 269 5.11 12.50 -5.18
CA PHE A 269 4.88 13.68 -4.36
C PHE A 269 5.72 13.67 -3.07
N LEU A 270 5.75 12.54 -2.34
CA LEU A 270 6.58 12.32 -1.15
C LEU A 270 8.07 12.49 -1.46
N ALA A 271 8.54 11.96 -2.59
CA ALA A 271 9.93 12.12 -3.03
C ALA A 271 10.26 13.60 -3.28
N GLY A 272 9.35 14.35 -3.90
CA GLY A 272 9.47 15.79 -4.06
C GLY A 272 9.54 16.52 -2.72
N PHE A 273 8.65 16.19 -1.79
CA PHE A 273 8.61 16.77 -0.45
C PHE A 273 9.88 16.49 0.35
N ASN A 274 10.32 15.23 0.40
CA ASN A 274 11.54 14.81 1.09
C ASN A 274 12.78 15.51 0.53
N ARG A 275 12.81 15.84 -0.77
CA ARG A 275 13.90 16.60 -1.39
C ARG A 275 13.89 18.09 -1.04
N MET A 276 12.71 18.68 -0.82
CA MET A 276 12.58 20.10 -0.46
C MET A 276 12.83 20.36 1.03
N ARG A 277 12.58 19.37 1.89
CA ARG A 277 12.68 19.53 3.35
C ARG A 277 14.08 19.95 3.84
N PRO A 278 15.20 19.40 3.35
CA PRO A 278 16.54 19.90 3.71
C PRO A 278 16.74 21.36 3.32
N ILE A 279 16.22 21.79 2.17
CA ILE A 279 16.33 23.17 1.70
C ILE A 279 15.56 24.12 2.64
N ASP A 280 14.36 23.75 3.07
CA ASP A 280 13.58 24.53 4.05
C ASP A 280 14.32 24.68 5.39
N ILE A 281 14.97 23.61 5.85
CA ILE A 281 15.77 23.64 7.08
C ILE A 281 16.98 24.57 6.92
N GLU A 282 17.71 24.47 5.81
CA GLU A 282 18.85 25.36 5.53
C GLU A 282 18.42 26.83 5.45
N LEU A 283 17.28 27.14 4.83
CA LEU A 283 16.76 28.50 4.77
C LEU A 283 16.43 29.05 6.17
N LYS A 284 15.84 28.23 7.05
CA LYS A 284 15.59 28.60 8.44
C LYS A 284 16.89 28.86 9.21
N CYS A 285 17.90 28.03 8.99
CA CYS A 285 19.21 28.20 9.62
C CYS A 285 19.94 29.45 9.12
N LEU A 286 19.90 29.74 7.82
CA LEU A 286 20.43 30.98 7.26
C LEU A 286 19.68 32.20 7.79
N GLN A 287 18.36 32.11 7.93
CA GLN A 287 17.57 33.17 8.54
C GLN A 287 17.97 33.42 9.99
N GLN A 288 18.13 32.37 10.79
CA GLN A 288 18.58 32.48 12.17
C GLN A 288 19.98 33.09 12.26
N ALA A 289 20.93 32.60 11.46
CA ALA A 289 22.28 33.15 11.39
C ALA A 289 22.27 34.64 11.02
N SER A 290 21.37 35.06 10.11
CA SER A 290 21.24 36.47 9.74
C SER A 290 20.74 37.34 10.89
N LEU A 291 19.86 36.82 11.75
CA LEU A 291 19.39 37.50 12.96
C LEU A 291 20.51 37.60 14.00
N ASP A 292 21.28 36.53 14.17
CA ASP A 292 22.40 36.50 15.11
C ASP A 292 23.51 37.50 14.71
N VAL A 293 23.83 37.61 13.41
CA VAL A 293 24.77 38.62 12.90
C VAL A 293 24.27 40.04 13.17
N ARG A 294 22.97 40.31 12.98
CA ARG A 294 22.40 41.63 13.27
C ARG A 294 22.47 41.95 14.76
N ASN A 295 22.13 40.99 15.62
CA ASN A 295 22.22 41.15 17.07
C ASN A 295 23.67 41.36 17.53
N GLY A 296 24.63 40.63 16.94
CA GLY A 296 26.05 40.81 17.22
C GLY A 296 26.58 42.19 16.80
N LEU A 297 26.18 42.68 15.62
CA LEU A 297 26.54 44.02 15.15
C LEU A 297 25.90 45.13 15.99
N ALA A 298 24.65 44.95 16.42
CA ALA A 298 23.97 45.88 17.32
C ALA A 298 24.68 45.95 18.68
N LEU A 299 25.02 44.79 19.26
CA LEU A 299 25.76 44.71 20.53
C LEU A 299 27.17 45.31 20.40
N ALA A 300 27.85 45.08 19.27
CA ALA A 300 29.14 45.69 18.98
C ALA A 300 29.03 47.22 18.85
N ALA A 301 27.97 47.73 18.22
CA ALA A 301 27.72 49.15 18.10
C ALA A 301 27.47 49.79 19.48
N ASP A 302 26.63 49.16 20.31
CA ASP A 302 26.36 49.63 21.67
C ASP A 302 27.63 49.61 22.54
N ALA A 303 28.42 48.53 22.48
CA ALA A 303 29.71 48.45 23.16
C ALA A 303 30.68 49.53 22.66
N SER A 304 30.69 49.82 21.36
CA SER A 304 31.52 50.87 20.76
C SER A 304 31.13 52.28 21.23
N SER A 305 29.84 52.50 21.53
CA SER A 305 29.33 53.76 22.07
C SER A 305 29.76 54.02 23.52
N CYS A 306 30.01 52.95 24.28
CA CYS A 306 30.47 53.02 25.67
C CYS A 306 32.00 53.10 25.81
N LEU A 307 32.76 52.93 24.72
CA LEU A 307 34.21 53.04 24.79
C LEU A 307 34.63 54.47 25.14
N PRO A 308 35.60 54.67 26.07
CA PRO A 308 36.02 56.00 26.47
C PRO A 308 36.60 56.77 25.28
N ARG A 309 36.29 58.07 25.22
CA ARG A 309 36.69 59.02 24.16
C ARG A 309 38.19 59.03 23.84
N ILE A 310 39.04 58.52 24.74
CA ILE A 310 40.49 58.32 24.54
C ILE A 310 40.81 57.42 23.33
N TRP A 311 39.90 56.53 22.93
CA TRP A 311 40.07 55.70 21.73
C TRP A 311 39.70 56.42 20.43
N ASN A 312 39.23 57.67 20.50
CA ASN A 312 39.03 58.51 19.33
C ASN A 312 40.39 59.03 18.85
N ILE A 313 41.07 58.24 18.00
CA ILE A 313 42.42 58.54 17.47
C ILE A 313 42.47 59.92 16.78
N LYS A 314 41.31 60.45 16.35
CA LYS A 314 41.18 61.81 15.81
C LYS A 314 41.48 62.94 16.82
N ASP A 315 41.26 62.74 18.11
CA ASP A 315 41.50 63.80 19.12
C ASP A 315 42.96 63.88 19.59
N VAL A 316 43.71 62.77 19.54
CA VAL A 316 45.11 62.74 20.03
C VAL A 316 46.07 63.57 19.16
N LEU A 317 45.72 63.81 17.89
CA LEU A 317 46.50 64.67 16.99
C LEU A 317 46.17 66.16 17.10
N ARG A 318 45.15 66.55 17.87
CA ARG A 318 44.71 67.95 17.96
C ARG A 318 45.55 68.80 18.93
N ASP A 319 46.28 68.16 19.85
CA ASP A 319 47.10 68.82 20.88
C ASP A 319 48.62 68.82 20.59
N TYR A 320 49.06 68.46 19.39
CA TYR A 320 50.44 68.70 18.96
C TYR A 320 50.59 70.16 18.48
N LYS A 321 50.83 71.09 19.41
CA LYS A 321 51.27 72.44 19.08
C LYS A 321 52.33 72.94 20.05
#